data_AF-A0A849UFG6-F1
#
_entry.id   AF-A0A849UFG6-F1
#
_cell.length_a   1.000
_cell.length_b   1.000
_cell.length_c   1.000
_cell.angle_alpha   90.00
_cell.angle_beta   90.00
_cell.angle_gamma   90.00
#
_symmetry.space_group_name_H-M   'P 1'
#
loop_
_entity.id
_entity.type
_entity.pdbx_description
1 polymer ?
#
loop_
_entity_poly.entity_id
_entity_poly.type
_entity_poly.pdbx_seq_one_letter_code
_entity_poly.pdbx_strand_id
1 'polypeptide(L)'
;MNNDREHIALSAYLNLLERNGISKMLIRQRELVILKLIPYLEEIHTDGFSFRNAVDTYFKQIDQSQWATCLPVIRDYFSFWSNDIKAIIALNQDHAFGVNPTEWAPIEADLKQLWNSLDEIILTTSEAQPLESYEMELRKSGADDFFVVACKKLVKLLLLLLRSAPHKQPVAYRKALDANLTLFSSAEAYKVSLKVGREFYYFWKGDASAPNFMQPALAMAA
;
A
#
# COMPACT_ATOMS: atom_id res chain seq x y z
N MET A 1 -32.20 -2.98 2.04
CA MET A 1 -30.96 -2.57 1.35
C MET A 1 -30.52 -1.28 2.01
N ASN A 2 -29.48 -1.32 2.85
CA ASN A 2 -28.87 -0.07 3.30
C ASN A 2 -28.29 0.61 2.06
N ASN A 3 -28.70 1.84 1.82
CA ASN A 3 -28.36 2.61 0.62
C ASN A 3 -27.09 3.45 0.85
N ASP A 4 -26.27 2.99 1.78
CA ASP A 4 -25.11 3.73 2.28
C ASP A 4 -23.89 3.43 1.42
N ARG A 5 -22.93 4.38 1.41
CA ARG A 5 -21.72 4.42 0.56
C ARG A 5 -21.04 3.04 0.48
N GLU A 6 -20.89 2.38 1.61
CA GLU A 6 -20.21 1.09 1.76
C GLU A 6 -20.91 -0.03 0.98
N HIS A 7 -22.23 -0.10 1.03
CA HIS A 7 -22.99 -1.13 0.33
C HIS A 7 -23.02 -0.89 -1.19
N ILE A 8 -23.00 0.37 -1.61
CA ILE A 8 -22.84 0.74 -3.03
C ILE A 8 -21.45 0.32 -3.53
N ALA A 9 -20.40 0.64 -2.77
CA ALA A 9 -19.02 0.24 -3.09
C ALA A 9 -18.87 -1.29 -3.12
N LEU A 10 -19.49 -2.01 -2.17
CA LEU A 10 -19.46 -3.47 -2.14
C LEU A 10 -20.15 -4.06 -3.37
N SER A 11 -21.32 -3.54 -3.72
CA SER A 11 -22.05 -3.98 -4.92
C SER A 11 -21.23 -3.78 -6.18
N ALA A 12 -20.58 -2.63 -6.34
CA ALA A 12 -19.69 -2.35 -7.46
C ALA A 12 -18.47 -3.30 -7.50
N TYR A 13 -17.86 -3.59 -6.34
CA TYR A 13 -16.76 -4.54 -6.22
C TYR A 13 -17.17 -5.95 -6.67
N LEU A 14 -18.27 -6.49 -6.13
CA LEU A 14 -18.72 -7.85 -6.46
C LEU A 14 -19.14 -7.97 -7.94
N ASN A 15 -19.80 -6.95 -8.48
CA ASN A 15 -20.16 -6.91 -9.91
C ASN A 15 -18.92 -6.96 -10.81
N LEU A 16 -17.83 -6.30 -10.42
CA LEU A 16 -16.58 -6.37 -11.19
C LEU A 16 -15.96 -7.76 -11.12
N LEU A 17 -15.96 -8.39 -9.94
CA LEU A 17 -15.47 -9.77 -9.78
C LEU A 17 -16.26 -10.76 -10.65
N GLU A 18 -17.59 -10.64 -10.67
CA GLU A 18 -18.46 -11.48 -11.48
C GLU A 18 -18.17 -11.32 -12.98
N ARG A 19 -18.02 -10.07 -13.46
CA ARG A 19 -17.66 -9.78 -14.86
C ARG A 19 -16.29 -10.33 -15.25
N ASN A 20 -15.38 -10.47 -14.28
CA ASN A 20 -14.05 -11.05 -14.46
C ASN A 20 -14.04 -12.59 -14.34
N GLY A 21 -15.20 -13.23 -14.25
CA GLY A 21 -15.32 -14.70 -14.24
C GLY A 21 -14.90 -15.35 -12.92
N ILE A 22 -14.81 -14.58 -11.83
CA ILE A 22 -14.49 -15.13 -10.51
C ILE A 22 -15.63 -16.04 -10.05
N SER A 23 -15.28 -17.20 -9.47
CA SER A 23 -16.30 -18.16 -9.01
C SER A 23 -17.23 -17.56 -7.95
N LYS A 24 -18.52 -17.93 -8.00
CA LYS A 24 -19.53 -17.49 -7.03
C LYS A 24 -19.14 -17.79 -5.58
N MET A 25 -18.45 -18.92 -5.34
CA MET A 25 -17.94 -19.28 -4.01
C MET A 25 -16.91 -18.25 -3.51
N LEU A 26 -15.95 -17.86 -4.36
CA LEU A 26 -14.92 -16.88 -3.98
C LEU A 26 -15.52 -15.47 -3.83
N ILE A 27 -16.46 -15.08 -4.68
CA ILE A 27 -17.23 -13.83 -4.53
C ILE A 27 -17.92 -13.80 -3.17
N ARG A 28 -18.61 -14.89 -2.78
CA ARG A 28 -19.29 -14.97 -1.48
C ARG A 28 -18.32 -14.90 -0.30
N GLN A 29 -17.16 -15.54 -0.39
CA GLN A 29 -16.13 -15.44 0.65
C GLN A 29 -15.66 -14.01 0.84
N ARG A 30 -15.41 -13.29 -0.27
CA ARG A 30 -14.97 -11.89 -0.26
C ARG A 30 -16.05 -10.95 0.27
N GLU A 31 -17.29 -11.15 -0.14
CA GLU A 31 -18.44 -10.41 0.38
C GLU A 31 -18.52 -10.50 1.91
N LEU A 32 -18.38 -11.71 2.47
CA LEU A 32 -18.43 -11.89 3.93
C LEU A 32 -17.29 -11.16 4.66
N VAL A 33 -16.10 -11.09 4.07
CA VAL A 33 -14.98 -10.31 4.64
C VAL A 33 -15.34 -8.82 4.67
N ILE A 34 -15.87 -8.28 3.57
CA ILE A 34 -16.20 -6.85 3.51
C ILE A 34 -17.39 -6.51 4.40
N LEU A 35 -18.45 -7.33 4.43
CA LEU A 35 -19.59 -7.10 5.32
C LEU A 35 -19.19 -7.00 6.80
N LYS A 36 -18.16 -7.75 7.24
CA LYS A 36 -17.62 -7.65 8.60
C LYS A 36 -16.81 -6.37 8.84
N LEU A 37 -16.24 -5.79 7.78
CA LEU A 37 -15.47 -4.55 7.85
C LEU A 37 -16.38 -3.30 7.84
N ILE A 38 -17.52 -3.34 7.16
CA ILE A 38 -18.44 -2.19 6.99
C ILE A 38 -18.73 -1.42 8.28
N PRO A 39 -19.05 -2.06 9.42
CA PRO A 39 -19.34 -1.34 10.67
C PRO A 39 -18.19 -0.45 11.18
N TYR A 40 -16.96 -0.69 10.74
CA TYR A 40 -15.78 0.12 11.10
C TYR A 40 -15.54 1.26 10.10
N LEU A 41 -16.20 1.23 8.94
CA LEU A 41 -16.08 2.21 7.86
C LEU A 41 -17.24 3.20 7.82
N GLU A 42 -18.34 2.91 8.52
CA GLU A 42 -19.47 3.80 8.64
C GLU A 42 -19.02 5.15 9.24
N GLU A 43 -19.48 6.23 8.64
CA GLU A 43 -19.26 7.63 9.09
C GLU A 43 -17.80 8.11 9.16
N ILE A 44 -16.81 7.30 8.76
CA ILE A 44 -15.41 7.74 8.70
C ILE A 44 -15.10 8.49 7.40
N HIS A 45 -14.13 9.40 7.48
CA HIS A 45 -13.66 10.18 6.35
C HIS A 45 -13.08 9.28 5.25
N THR A 46 -13.37 9.60 3.99
CA THR A 46 -13.03 8.78 2.82
C THR A 46 -11.57 8.92 2.39
N ASP A 47 -10.64 8.58 3.28
CA ASP A 47 -9.20 8.64 3.01
C ASP A 47 -8.47 7.38 3.48
N GLY A 48 -7.23 7.21 3.01
CA GLY A 48 -6.42 6.04 3.32
C GLY A 48 -5.98 5.94 4.79
N PHE A 49 -5.81 7.04 5.51
CA PHE A 49 -5.49 7.02 6.94
C PHE A 49 -6.68 6.53 7.76
N SER A 50 -7.86 7.12 7.59
CA SER A 50 -9.10 6.70 8.26
C SER A 50 -9.43 5.24 7.96
N PHE A 51 -9.33 4.81 6.71
CA PHE A 51 -9.55 3.43 6.31
C PHE A 51 -8.57 2.46 7.01
N ARG A 52 -7.27 2.78 7.04
CA ARG A 52 -6.27 1.93 7.69
C ARG A 52 -6.52 1.82 9.20
N ASN A 53 -6.90 2.91 9.87
CA ASN A 53 -7.24 2.87 11.29
C ASN A 53 -8.48 2.00 11.55
N ALA A 54 -9.49 2.06 10.69
CA ALA A 54 -10.66 1.18 10.76
C ALA A 54 -10.28 -0.29 10.57
N VAL A 55 -9.44 -0.61 9.58
CA VAL A 55 -8.93 -1.96 9.34
C VAL A 55 -8.11 -2.46 10.52
N ASP A 56 -7.22 -1.64 11.08
CA ASP A 56 -6.42 -1.99 12.27
C ASP A 56 -7.33 -2.24 13.49
N THR A 57 -8.43 -1.48 13.61
CA THR A 57 -9.43 -1.70 14.67
C THR A 57 -10.18 -3.01 14.48
N TYR A 58 -10.61 -3.31 13.26
CA TYR A 58 -11.21 -4.61 12.91
C TYR A 58 -10.24 -5.78 13.15
N PHE A 59 -8.96 -5.61 12.82
CA PHE A 59 -7.94 -6.67 12.94
C PHE A 59 -7.62 -7.03 14.38
N LYS A 60 -7.82 -6.10 15.33
CA LYS A 60 -7.77 -6.39 16.77
C LYS A 60 -8.89 -7.31 17.25
N GLN A 61 -9.97 -7.47 16.48
CA GLN A 61 -11.15 -8.27 16.85
C GLN A 61 -11.17 -9.67 16.22
N ILE A 62 -10.21 -9.98 15.34
CA ILE A 62 -10.14 -11.26 14.65
C ILE A 62 -8.81 -11.97 14.90
N ASP A 63 -8.82 -13.29 14.79
CA ASP A 63 -7.62 -14.12 14.94
C ASP A 63 -6.57 -13.77 13.88
N GLN A 64 -5.31 -13.67 14.28
CA GLN A 64 -4.17 -13.36 13.41
C GLN A 64 -4.04 -14.33 12.22
N SER A 65 -4.42 -15.59 12.39
CA SER A 65 -4.44 -16.59 11.31
C SER A 65 -5.36 -16.21 10.14
N GLN A 66 -6.39 -15.39 10.38
CA GLN A 66 -7.31 -14.93 9.34
C GLN A 66 -6.80 -13.73 8.54
N TRP A 67 -5.76 -13.04 9.04
CA TRP A 67 -5.28 -11.79 8.45
C TRP A 67 -4.81 -11.98 7.01
N ALA A 68 -4.09 -13.07 6.73
CA ALA A 68 -3.56 -13.37 5.40
C ALA A 68 -4.67 -13.54 4.35
N THR A 69 -5.84 -14.03 4.74
CA THR A 69 -7.00 -14.22 3.85
C THR A 69 -7.84 -12.95 3.74
N CYS A 70 -8.01 -12.18 4.83
CA CYS A 70 -8.85 -10.98 4.83
C CYS A 70 -8.16 -9.78 4.17
N LEU A 71 -6.87 -9.57 4.45
CA LEU A 71 -6.18 -8.34 4.09
C LEU A 71 -6.14 -8.06 2.57
N PRO A 72 -5.91 -9.05 1.68
CA PRO A 72 -5.97 -8.82 0.24
C PRO A 72 -7.35 -8.32 -0.22
N VAL A 73 -8.43 -8.93 0.28
CA VAL A 73 -9.81 -8.56 -0.06
C VAL A 73 -10.12 -7.13 0.37
N ILE A 74 -9.72 -6.77 1.58
CA ILE A 74 -9.90 -5.43 2.15
C ILE A 74 -9.11 -4.38 1.35
N ARG A 75 -7.87 -4.72 0.95
CA ARG A 75 -7.02 -3.83 0.14
C ARG A 75 -7.60 -3.61 -1.26
N ASP A 76 -8.21 -4.61 -1.87
CA ASP A 76 -8.88 -4.49 -3.17
C ASP A 76 -10.13 -3.61 -3.07
N TYR A 77 -10.91 -3.80 -2.00
CA TYR A 77 -12.14 -3.05 -1.75
C TYR A 77 -11.90 -1.54 -1.54
N PHE A 78 -10.74 -1.14 -1.00
CA PHE A 78 -10.42 0.26 -0.71
C PHE A 78 -10.70 1.21 -1.88
N SER A 79 -10.29 0.87 -3.11
CA SER A 79 -10.48 1.74 -4.27
C SER A 79 -11.95 1.96 -4.63
N PHE A 80 -12.83 0.99 -4.33
CA PHE A 80 -14.28 1.11 -4.50
C PHE A 80 -14.86 2.00 -3.40
N TRP A 81 -14.46 1.76 -2.16
CA TRP A 81 -14.92 2.55 -1.02
C TRP A 81 -14.49 4.02 -1.12
N SER A 82 -13.28 4.29 -1.61
CA SER A 82 -12.77 5.64 -1.84
C SER A 82 -13.21 6.27 -3.16
N ASN A 83 -14.01 5.56 -3.96
CA ASN A 83 -14.43 5.96 -5.31
C ASN A 83 -13.26 6.39 -6.23
N ASP A 84 -12.10 5.74 -6.12
CA ASP A 84 -10.94 5.99 -6.96
C ASP A 84 -11.08 5.22 -8.29
N ILE A 85 -11.86 5.79 -9.22
CA ILE A 85 -12.16 5.19 -10.52
C ILE A 85 -10.89 4.86 -11.30
N LYS A 86 -9.84 5.68 -11.20
CA LYS A 86 -8.56 5.44 -11.89
C LYS A 86 -7.88 4.18 -11.34
N ALA A 87 -7.86 4.02 -10.02
CA ALA A 87 -7.34 2.81 -9.39
C ALA A 87 -8.18 1.57 -9.72
N ILE A 88 -9.51 1.67 -9.78
CA ILE A 88 -10.39 0.56 -10.17
C ILE A 88 -10.09 0.11 -11.60
N ILE A 89 -9.94 1.05 -12.54
CA ILE A 89 -9.61 0.73 -13.94
C ILE A 89 -8.26 0.02 -14.02
N ALA A 90 -7.23 0.53 -13.34
CA ALA A 90 -5.90 -0.07 -13.33
C ALA A 90 -5.94 -1.50 -12.77
N LEU A 91 -6.60 -1.72 -11.62
CA LEU A 91 -6.75 -3.05 -11.03
C LEU A 91 -7.48 -4.03 -11.95
N ASN A 92 -8.45 -3.54 -12.73
CA ASN A 92 -9.22 -4.37 -13.65
C ASN A 92 -8.40 -4.79 -14.88
N GLN A 93 -7.57 -3.89 -15.42
CA GLN A 93 -6.68 -4.17 -16.54
C GLN A 93 -5.60 -5.19 -16.17
N ASP A 94 -5.13 -5.17 -14.91
CA ASP A 94 -4.04 -6.02 -14.43
C ASP A 94 -4.51 -7.43 -13.99
N HIS A 95 -5.79 -7.78 -14.15
CA HIS A 95 -6.40 -9.01 -13.58
C HIS A 95 -6.10 -9.20 -12.07
N ALA A 96 -5.83 -8.10 -11.36
CA ALA A 96 -5.34 -8.08 -9.98
C ALA A 96 -6.35 -8.68 -8.97
N PHE A 97 -7.62 -8.79 -9.37
CA PHE A 97 -8.70 -9.33 -8.57
C PHE A 97 -8.70 -10.86 -8.42
N GLY A 98 -7.70 -11.57 -8.95
CA GLY A 98 -7.39 -12.94 -8.54
C GLY A 98 -7.80 -14.04 -9.51
N VAL A 99 -7.40 -13.93 -10.77
CA VAL A 99 -7.35 -15.11 -11.66
C VAL A 99 -5.92 -15.65 -11.81
N ASN A 100 -4.88 -14.83 -11.64
CA ASN A 100 -3.50 -15.26 -11.43
C ASN A 100 -2.75 -14.08 -10.81
N PRO A 101 -2.48 -14.05 -9.50
CA PRO A 101 -1.56 -13.04 -8.98
C PRO A 101 -0.25 -13.26 -9.72
N THR A 102 0.28 -12.23 -10.37
CA THR A 102 1.59 -12.33 -11.02
C THR A 102 2.54 -12.95 -9.99
N GLU A 103 3.06 -14.15 -10.29
CA GLU A 103 3.90 -14.97 -9.39
C GLU A 103 5.17 -14.24 -8.94
N TRP A 104 5.43 -13.08 -9.54
CA TRP A 104 6.48 -12.18 -9.16
C TRP A 104 6.52 -11.94 -7.64
N ALA A 105 7.70 -12.23 -7.09
CA ALA A 105 8.14 -11.86 -5.77
C ALA A 105 9.46 -11.09 -5.94
N PRO A 106 9.72 -10.09 -5.08
CA PRO A 106 11.00 -9.40 -5.09
C PRO A 106 12.13 -10.39 -4.78
N ILE A 107 13.29 -10.17 -5.41
CA ILE A 107 14.48 -11.00 -5.20
C ILE A 107 14.95 -10.82 -3.76
N GLU A 108 15.11 -11.92 -3.02
CA GLU A 108 15.74 -11.91 -1.69
C GLU A 108 17.20 -11.46 -1.84
N ALA A 109 17.59 -10.43 -1.10
CA ALA A 109 18.92 -9.85 -1.16
C ALA A 109 19.46 -9.62 0.25
N ASP A 110 20.78 -9.75 0.41
CA ASP A 110 21.44 -9.48 1.69
C ASP A 110 21.31 -7.98 2.02
N LEU A 111 20.47 -7.74 3.01
CA LEU A 111 20.21 -6.49 3.69
C LEU A 111 21.44 -5.63 3.95
N LYS A 112 22.50 -6.24 4.49
CA LYS A 112 23.69 -5.53 4.91
C LYS A 112 24.51 -5.10 3.70
N GLN A 113 24.54 -5.93 2.66
CA GLN A 113 25.19 -5.61 1.39
C GLN A 113 24.43 -4.51 0.64
N LEU A 114 23.11 -4.64 0.52
CA LEU A 114 22.28 -3.62 -0.11
C LEU A 114 22.43 -2.28 0.62
N TRP A 115 22.25 -2.24 1.94
CA TRP A 115 22.31 -1.02 2.74
C TRP A 115 23.63 -0.24 2.56
N ASN A 116 24.76 -0.94 2.57
CA ASN A 116 26.08 -0.32 2.45
C ASN A 116 26.38 0.17 1.04
N SER A 117 25.75 -0.42 0.02
CA SER A 117 25.92 -0.03 -1.39
C SER A 117 24.93 1.04 -1.87
N LEU A 118 23.90 1.39 -1.07
CA LEU A 118 22.80 2.29 -1.49
C LEU A 118 23.24 3.66 -2.01
N ASP A 119 24.37 4.17 -1.51
CA ASP A 119 24.89 5.48 -1.89
C ASP A 119 25.57 5.46 -3.28
N GLU A 120 26.05 4.29 -3.70
CA GLU A 120 26.69 4.06 -5.01
C GLU A 120 25.68 3.70 -6.10
N ILE A 121 24.48 3.27 -5.72
CA ILE A 121 23.46 2.84 -6.67
C ILE A 121 22.87 4.04 -7.41
N ILE A 122 23.02 4.00 -8.74
CA ILE A 122 22.43 4.96 -9.66
C ILE A 122 20.96 4.59 -9.90
N LEU A 123 20.07 5.54 -9.65
CA LEU A 123 18.65 5.43 -9.99
C LEU A 123 18.42 5.86 -11.44
N THR A 124 17.47 5.21 -12.10
CA THR A 124 16.97 5.69 -13.40
C THR A 124 16.17 6.98 -13.21
N THR A 125 15.94 7.75 -14.27
CA THR A 125 15.17 9.01 -14.19
C THR A 125 13.75 8.79 -13.63
N SER A 126 13.10 7.68 -14.01
CA SER A 126 11.75 7.34 -13.53
C SER A 126 11.70 6.91 -12.06
N GLU A 127 12.84 6.49 -11.50
CA GLU A 127 13.02 6.19 -10.07
C GLU A 127 13.41 7.45 -9.27
N ALA A 128 14.29 8.28 -9.82
CA ALA A 128 14.82 9.47 -9.16
C ALA A 128 13.75 10.56 -8.98
N GLN A 129 12.96 10.85 -10.02
CA GLN A 129 11.91 11.89 -9.99
C GLN A 129 10.91 11.77 -8.81
N PRO A 130 10.26 10.61 -8.57
CA PRO A 130 9.35 10.49 -7.43
C PRO A 130 10.08 10.57 -6.09
N LEU A 131 11.32 10.09 -6.00
CA LEU A 131 12.13 10.16 -4.78
C LEU A 131 12.52 11.61 -4.46
N GLU A 132 12.99 12.38 -5.44
CA GLU A 132 13.32 13.80 -5.29
C GLU A 132 12.10 14.62 -4.86
N SER A 133 10.93 14.32 -5.44
CA SER A 133 9.67 14.96 -5.07
C SER A 133 9.29 14.68 -3.61
N TYR A 134 9.43 13.43 -3.17
CA TYR A 134 9.20 13.04 -1.78
C TYR A 134 10.19 13.70 -0.81
N GLU A 135 11.49 13.72 -1.15
CA GLU A 135 12.53 14.38 -0.36
C GLU A 135 12.27 15.88 -0.19
N MET A 136 11.84 16.56 -1.26
CA MET A 136 11.48 17.96 -1.20
C MET A 136 10.31 18.20 -0.24
N GLU A 137 9.29 17.34 -0.27
CA GLU A 137 8.11 17.49 0.57
C GLU A 137 8.39 17.17 2.04
N LEU A 138 9.27 16.21 2.33
CA LEU A 138 9.80 15.97 3.68
C LEU A 138 10.47 17.24 4.25
N ARG A 139 11.34 17.89 3.47
CA ARG A 139 12.02 19.13 3.90
C ARG A 139 11.05 20.27 4.13
N LYS A 140 10.07 20.47 3.25
CA LYS A 140 9.01 21.48 3.44
C LYS A 140 8.19 21.24 4.72
N SER A 141 8.00 19.97 5.08
CA SER A 141 7.32 19.57 6.31
C SER A 141 8.19 19.73 7.57
N GLY A 142 9.40 20.28 7.45
CA GLY A 142 10.30 20.57 8.58
C GLY A 142 11.14 19.38 9.05
N ALA A 143 11.24 18.31 8.25
CA ALA A 143 12.14 17.22 8.58
C ALA A 143 13.62 17.66 8.50
N ASP A 144 14.41 17.23 9.47
CA ASP A 144 15.86 17.44 9.44
C ASP A 144 16.57 16.57 8.38
N ASP A 145 17.80 16.94 8.04
CA ASP A 145 18.57 16.26 7.00
C ASP A 145 18.87 14.80 7.35
N PHE A 146 19.05 14.47 8.63
CA PHE A 146 19.31 13.10 9.05
C PHE A 146 18.10 12.20 8.76
N PHE A 147 16.89 12.66 9.10
CA PHE A 147 15.64 11.97 8.82
C PHE A 147 15.40 11.86 7.32
N VAL A 148 15.63 12.93 6.55
CA VAL A 148 15.48 12.90 5.09
C VAL A 148 16.41 11.87 4.45
N VAL A 149 17.69 11.80 4.89
CA VAL A 149 18.65 10.81 4.42
C VAL A 149 18.22 9.38 4.77
N ALA A 150 17.70 9.16 5.99
CA ALA A 150 17.18 7.85 6.39
C ALA A 150 15.99 7.42 5.52
N CYS A 151 14.99 8.30 5.33
CA CYS A 151 13.85 8.05 4.45
C CYS A 151 14.27 7.76 3.01
N LYS A 152 15.24 8.52 2.49
CA LYS A 152 15.81 8.30 1.16
C LYS A 152 16.40 6.89 1.02
N LYS A 153 17.17 6.42 2.00
CA LYS A 153 17.74 5.06 1.97
C LYS A 153 16.65 3.98 2.00
N LEU A 154 15.63 4.15 2.84
CA LEU A 154 14.48 3.24 2.92
C LEU A 154 13.72 3.15 1.59
N VAL A 155 13.47 4.29 0.95
CA VAL A 155 12.79 4.35 -0.34
C VAL A 155 13.66 3.77 -1.46
N LYS A 156 14.97 4.03 -1.45
CA LYS A 156 15.90 3.43 -2.41
C LYS A 156 15.83 1.90 -2.36
N LEU A 157 15.88 1.28 -1.18
CA LEU A 157 15.72 -0.18 -1.06
C LEU A 157 14.43 -0.67 -1.73
N LEU A 158 13.31 0.00 -1.46
CA LEU A 158 12.02 -0.34 -2.05
C LEU A 158 12.04 -0.24 -3.58
N LEU A 159 12.64 0.82 -4.13
CA LEU A 159 12.78 0.99 -5.58
C LEU A 159 13.64 -0.12 -6.20
N LEU A 160 14.69 -0.58 -5.53
CA LEU A 160 15.52 -1.69 -6.00
C LEU A 160 14.76 -3.00 -6.06
N LEU A 161 13.96 -3.30 -5.03
CA LEU A 161 13.09 -4.48 -5.04
C LEU A 161 12.07 -4.41 -6.19
N LEU A 162 11.61 -3.21 -6.54
CA LEU A 162 10.65 -2.98 -7.63
C LEU A 162 11.26 -3.07 -9.04
N ARG A 163 12.59 -2.99 -9.21
CA ARG A 163 13.23 -3.04 -10.54
C ARG A 163 12.93 -4.30 -11.33
N SER A 164 12.81 -5.42 -10.62
CA SER A 164 12.50 -6.71 -11.24
C SER A 164 11.00 -6.91 -11.49
N ALA A 165 10.15 -5.98 -11.04
CA ALA A 165 8.71 -6.09 -11.24
C ALA A 165 8.37 -5.94 -12.73
N PRO A 166 7.54 -6.82 -13.30
CA PRO A 166 7.23 -6.80 -14.73
C PRO A 166 6.50 -5.51 -15.14
N HIS A 167 5.66 -4.98 -14.25
CA HIS A 167 4.87 -3.79 -14.48
C HIS A 167 4.78 -2.93 -13.21
N LYS A 168 4.57 -1.62 -13.41
CA LYS A 168 4.36 -0.64 -12.35
C LYS A 168 2.92 -0.74 -11.82
N GLN A 169 2.69 -1.62 -10.85
CA GLN A 169 1.36 -1.92 -10.32
C GLN A 169 1.29 -1.88 -8.78
N PRO A 170 0.14 -1.49 -8.19
CA PRO A 170 -0.02 -1.42 -6.74
C PRO A 170 0.27 -2.74 -6.00
N VAL A 171 -0.05 -3.88 -6.61
CA VAL A 171 0.21 -5.20 -6.04
C VAL A 171 1.71 -5.45 -5.91
N ALA A 172 2.48 -5.15 -6.96
CA ALA A 172 3.94 -5.29 -6.95
C ALA A 172 4.58 -4.35 -5.92
N TYR A 173 4.10 -3.10 -5.83
CA TYR A 173 4.53 -2.16 -4.79
C TYR A 173 4.33 -2.72 -3.38
N ARG A 174 3.14 -3.28 -3.11
CA ARG A 174 2.84 -3.89 -1.81
C ARG A 174 3.71 -5.10 -1.50
N LYS A 175 3.92 -6.00 -2.47
CA LYS A 175 4.82 -7.15 -2.31
C LYS A 175 6.26 -6.70 -2.02
N ALA A 176 6.75 -5.69 -2.75
CA ALA A 176 8.06 -5.13 -2.53
C ALA A 176 8.17 -4.42 -1.17
N LEU A 177 7.14 -3.70 -0.74
CA LEU A 177 7.11 -3.07 0.58
C LEU A 177 7.07 -4.11 1.70
N ASP A 178 6.20 -5.12 1.59
CA ASP A 178 6.09 -6.20 2.57
C ASP A 178 7.43 -6.95 2.69
N ALA A 179 8.14 -7.20 1.58
CA ALA A 179 9.49 -7.76 1.59
C ALA A 179 10.56 -6.79 2.11
N ASN A 180 10.44 -5.48 1.84
CA ASN A 180 11.32 -4.48 2.44
C ASN A 180 11.13 -4.41 3.96
N LEU A 181 9.92 -4.67 4.46
CA LEU A 181 9.61 -4.61 5.89
C LEU A 181 10.17 -5.79 6.68
N THR A 182 10.33 -6.97 6.05
CA THR A 182 11.00 -8.11 6.69
C THR A 182 12.47 -7.82 6.97
N LEU A 183 13.02 -6.75 6.38
CA LEU A 183 14.39 -6.31 6.59
C LEU A 183 14.62 -5.60 7.94
N PHE A 184 13.57 -5.29 8.70
CA PHE A 184 13.69 -4.56 9.97
C PHE A 184 13.34 -5.46 11.15
N SER A 185 14.29 -5.63 12.07
CA SER A 185 14.09 -6.47 13.27
C SER A 185 13.47 -5.71 14.45
N SER A 186 13.64 -4.38 14.53
CA SER A 186 13.05 -3.56 15.60
C SER A 186 11.66 -3.05 15.21
N ALA A 187 10.73 -3.01 16.18
CA ALA A 187 9.37 -2.53 15.96
C ALA A 187 9.31 -1.05 15.53
N GLU A 188 10.22 -0.23 16.03
CA GLU A 188 10.35 1.19 15.69
C GLU A 188 10.75 1.37 14.22
N ALA A 189 11.84 0.72 13.79
CA ALA A 189 12.28 0.78 12.39
C ALA A 189 11.24 0.18 11.43
N TYR A 190 10.53 -0.88 11.83
CA TYR A 190 9.41 -1.42 11.06
C TYR A 190 8.30 -0.37 10.87
N LYS A 191 7.87 0.30 11.95
CA LYS A 191 6.83 1.34 11.90
C LYS A 191 7.25 2.52 11.01
N VAL A 192 8.47 3.00 11.17
CA VAL A 192 9.01 4.11 10.35
C VAL A 192 9.08 3.69 8.88
N SER A 193 9.60 2.49 8.58
CA SER A 193 9.70 2.01 7.19
C SER A 193 8.33 1.79 6.55
N LEU A 194 7.36 1.28 7.30
CA LEU A 194 5.98 1.12 6.84
C LEU A 194 5.33 2.47 6.56
N LYS A 195 5.57 3.47 7.44
CA LYS A 195 5.12 4.85 7.24
C LYS A 195 5.70 5.43 5.95
N VAL A 196 7.03 5.41 5.82
CA VAL A 196 7.76 5.94 4.65
C VAL A 196 7.31 5.27 3.36
N GLY A 197 7.19 3.94 3.33
CA GLY A 197 6.69 3.22 2.17
C GLY A 197 5.23 3.58 1.81
N ARG A 198 4.38 3.84 2.81
CA ARG A 198 2.99 4.26 2.58
C ARG A 198 2.88 5.67 2.02
N GLU A 199 3.71 6.60 2.50
CA GLU A 199 3.76 7.97 1.99
C GLU A 199 4.33 7.99 0.57
N PHE A 200 5.47 7.32 0.36
CA PHE A 200 6.17 7.30 -0.92
C PHE A 200 5.34 6.68 -2.05
N TYR A 201 4.41 5.75 -1.75
CA TYR A 201 3.54 5.14 -2.75
C TYR A 201 2.82 6.15 -3.65
N TYR A 202 2.35 7.27 -3.08
CA TYR A 202 1.61 8.29 -3.84
C TYR A 202 2.51 9.05 -4.81
N PHE A 203 3.74 9.36 -4.39
CA PHE A 203 4.77 9.94 -5.28
C PHE A 203 5.16 8.95 -6.37
N TRP A 204 5.39 7.69 -5.99
CA TRP A 204 5.74 6.63 -6.92
C TRP A 204 4.66 6.44 -7.99
N LYS A 205 3.37 6.45 -7.65
CA LYS A 205 2.29 6.33 -8.65
C LYS A 205 2.06 7.60 -9.49
N GLY A 206 2.73 8.71 -9.17
CA GLY A 206 2.57 10.00 -9.86
C GLY A 206 1.29 10.75 -9.47
N ASP A 207 0.83 10.61 -8.24
CA ASP A 207 -0.33 11.33 -7.74
C ASP A 207 -0.03 12.82 -7.54
N ALA A 208 -0.76 13.72 -8.22
CA ALA A 208 -0.61 15.15 -8.01
C ALA A 208 -0.99 15.59 -6.58
N SER A 209 -1.78 14.79 -5.88
CA SER A 209 -2.17 15.01 -4.48
C SER A 209 -1.27 14.29 -3.47
N ALA A 210 -0.14 13.71 -3.90
CA ALA A 210 0.79 12.99 -3.03
C ALA A 210 1.16 13.70 -1.72
N PRO A 211 1.41 15.03 -1.69
CA PRO A 211 1.71 15.75 -0.45
C PRO A 211 0.62 15.61 0.64
N ASN A 212 -0.65 15.47 0.27
CA ASN A 212 -1.76 15.37 1.20
C ASN A 212 -1.76 14.05 2.01
N PHE A 213 -1.00 13.05 1.55
CA PHE A 213 -0.90 11.76 2.21
C PHE A 213 0.32 11.62 3.10
N MET A 214 1.13 12.69 3.21
CA MET A 214 2.23 12.75 4.15
C MET A 214 1.71 12.90 5.57
N GLN A 215 2.28 12.12 6.48
CA GLN A 215 2.00 12.24 7.89
C GLN A 215 3.12 13.05 8.56
N PRO A 216 2.83 13.78 9.65
CA PRO A 216 3.85 14.51 10.41
C PRO A 216 5.05 13.62 10.70
N ALA A 217 6.25 14.21 10.69
CA ALA A 217 7.45 13.50 11.09
C ALA A 217 7.21 12.85 12.45
N LEU A 218 7.40 11.53 12.54
CA LEU A 218 7.47 10.90 13.85
C LEU A 218 8.65 11.58 14.53
N ALA A 219 8.42 12.22 15.67
CA ALA A 219 9.51 12.68 16.50
C ALA A 219 10.36 11.45 16.81
N MET A 220 11.50 11.32 16.13
CA MET A 220 12.52 10.35 16.50
C MET A 220 12.90 10.75 17.92
N ALA A 221 12.44 9.97 18.91
CA ALA A 221 12.84 10.18 20.28
C ALA A 221 14.37 10.19 20.31
N ALA A 222 14.93 11.32 20.71
CA ALA A 222 16.35 11.52 20.92
C ALA A 222 16.90 10.56 21.97
#